data_AF-A0A817V322-F1
#
_entry.id   AF-A0A817V322-F1
#
_cell.length_a   1.000
_cell.length_b   1.000
_cell.length_c   1.000
_cell.angle_alpha   90.00
_cell.angle_beta   90.00
_cell.angle_gamma   90.00
#
_symmetry.space_group_name_H-M   'P 1'
#
loop_
_entity.id
_entity.type
_entity.pdbx_description
1 polymer ?
#
loop_
_entity_poly.entity_id
_entity_poly.type
_entity_poly.pdbx_seq_one_letter_code
_entity_poly.pdbx_strand_id
1 'polypeptide(L)' 'SIMNDLYDNDPNCNQSNSAHIAVRTYKVIPMSSKLGIIEWLDNTRPLKDLIEESYDNNELNIITSQGQHSRKF' A
#
# COMPACT_ATOMS: atom_id res chain seq x y z
N SER A 1 -3.06 -2.24 16.84
CA SER A 1 -1.84 -2.94 16.37
C SER A 1 -0.69 -2.20 17.01
N ILE A 2 0.39 -2.86 17.45
CA ILE A 2 1.39 -2.24 18.35
C ILE A 2 1.81 -0.83 17.90
N MET A 3 2.05 -0.63 16.60
CA MET A 3 2.43 0.68 16.05
C MET A 3 1.30 1.73 16.13
N ASN A 4 0.06 1.39 15.80
CA ASN A 4 -1.06 2.32 15.95
C ASN A 4 -1.31 2.64 17.42
N ASP A 5 -1.16 1.65 18.30
CA ASP A 5 -1.31 1.85 19.73
C ASP A 5 -0.23 2.84 20.24
N LEU A 6 1.00 2.80 19.70
CA LEU A 6 2.03 3.81 19.99
C LEU A 6 1.66 5.20 19.49
N TYR A 7 1.11 5.34 18.28
CA TYR A 7 0.66 6.64 17.75
C TYR A 7 -0.50 7.22 18.56
N ASP A 8 -1.43 6.40 19.01
CA ASP A 8 -2.56 6.85 19.82
C ASP A 8 -2.13 7.35 21.21
N ASN A 9 -1.03 6.81 21.74
CA ASN A 9 -0.46 7.18 23.04
C ASN A 9 0.52 8.38 22.97
N ASP A 10 1.01 8.76 21.79
CA ASP A 10 1.87 9.93 21.63
C ASP A 10 1.01 11.20 21.49
N PRO A 11 1.10 12.15 22.44
CA PRO A 11 0.34 13.39 22.39
C PRO A 11 0.72 14.29 21.20
N ASN A 12 1.79 14.03 20.45
CA ASN A 12 2.10 14.73 19.21
C ASN A 12 1.39 14.15 17.99
N CYS A 13 1.02 12.87 18.04
CA CYS A 13 0.37 12.16 16.95
C CYS A 13 -1.17 12.13 17.08
N ASN A 14 -1.70 12.40 18.28
CA ASN A 14 -3.14 12.33 18.60
C ASN A 14 -3.70 13.68 19.11
N GLN A 15 -3.29 14.81 18.52
CA GLN A 15 -3.81 16.14 18.88
C GLN A 15 -5.10 16.46 18.14
N SER A 16 -6.06 17.10 18.82
CA SER A 16 -7.35 17.52 18.23
C SER A 16 -7.23 18.48 17.04
N ASN A 17 -6.11 19.19 16.95
CA ASN A 17 -5.83 20.18 15.91
C ASN A 17 -4.81 19.69 14.86
N SER A 18 -4.41 18.42 14.93
CA SER A 18 -3.48 17.79 13.99
C SER A 18 -4.18 16.68 13.20
N ALA A 19 -3.62 16.32 12.05
CA ALA A 19 -4.09 15.15 11.31
C ALA A 19 -3.91 13.90 12.17
N HIS A 20 -4.97 13.10 12.33
CA HIS A 20 -4.88 11.81 12.99
C HIS A 20 -3.94 10.88 12.20
N ILE A 21 -2.86 10.43 12.85
CA ILE A 21 -1.85 9.56 12.24
C ILE A 21 -2.14 8.11 12.64
N ALA A 22 -2.46 7.28 11.65
CA ALA A 22 -2.60 5.84 11.84
C ALA A 22 -2.07 5.08 10.62
N VAL A 23 -1.48 3.91 10.86
CA VAL A 23 -1.13 2.96 9.80
C VAL A 23 -2.34 2.10 9.49
N ARG A 24 -2.84 2.18 8.26
CA ARG A 24 -3.89 1.28 7.79
C ARG A 24 -3.32 -0.15 7.70
N THR A 25 -3.86 -1.04 8.51
CA THR A 25 -3.47 -2.46 8.54
C THR A 25 -4.53 -3.32 7.87
N TYR A 26 -4.13 -4.44 7.28
CA TYR A 26 -5.00 -5.45 6.70
C TYR A 26 -4.70 -6.80 7.37
N LYS A 27 -5.71 -7.67 7.47
CA LYS A 27 -5.56 -8.98 8.13
C LYS A 27 -4.80 -9.96 7.24
N VAL A 28 -3.99 -10.79 7.88
CA VAL A 28 -3.31 -11.94 7.26
C VAL A 28 -3.63 -13.17 8.11
N ILE A 29 -4.19 -14.21 7.49
CA ILE A 29 -4.59 -15.45 8.15
C ILE A 29 -3.86 -16.62 7.48
N PRO A 30 -2.81 -17.18 8.11
CA PRO A 30 -2.16 -18.38 7.60
C PRO A 30 -3.07 -19.60 7.80
N MET A 31 -3.17 -20.47 6.79
CA MET A 31 -3.91 -21.73 6.84
C MET A 31 -2.98 -22.95 6.89
N SER A 32 -1.79 -22.84 6.28
CA SER A 32 -0.70 -23.81 6.35
C SER A 32 0.65 -23.12 6.14
N SER A 33 1.76 -23.89 6.13
CA SER A 33 3.10 -23.34 5.91
C SER A 33 3.30 -22.69 4.53
N LYS A 34 2.46 -23.02 3.54
CA LYS A 34 2.56 -22.51 2.16
C LYS A 34 1.30 -21.80 1.67
N LEU A 35 0.30 -21.66 2.52
CA LEU A 35 -1.00 -21.12 2.12
C LEU A 35 -1.58 -20.24 3.21
N GLY A 36 -2.11 -19.10 2.82
CA GLY A 36 -2.82 -18.16 3.69
C GLY A 36 -3.74 -17.26 2.88
N ILE A 37 -4.57 -16.50 3.60
CA ILE A 37 -5.51 -15.52 3.05
C ILE A 37 -5.09 -14.13 3.55
N ILE A 38 -5.20 -13.13 2.68
CA ILE A 38 -5.03 -11.72 3.02
C ILE A 38 -6.36 -11.00 2.83
N GLU A 39 -6.62 -10.01 3.68
CA GLU A 39 -7.78 -9.13 3.52
C GLU A 39 -7.70 -8.34 2.21
N TRP A 40 -8.77 -8.41 1.43
CA TRP A 40 -8.92 -7.56 0.26
C TRP A 40 -9.44 -6.18 0.70
N LEU A 41 -8.78 -5.13 0.23
CA LEU A 41 -9.21 -3.76 0.50
C LEU A 41 -9.95 -3.21 -0.71
N ASP A 42 -11.26 -3.03 -0.56
CA ASP A 42 -12.09 -2.44 -1.61
C ASP A 42 -11.63 -1.03 -1.96
N ASN A 43 -11.83 -0.67 -3.23
CA ASN A 43 -11.47 0.64 -3.79
C ASN A 43 -9.98 1.00 -3.66
N THR A 44 -9.11 0.01 -3.54
CA THR A 44 -7.67 0.19 -3.66
C THR A 44 -7.20 -0.28 -5.03
N ARG A 45 -6.25 0.45 -5.59
CA ARG A 45 -5.53 0.07 -6.81
C ARG A 45 -4.03 0.30 -6.63
N PRO A 46 -3.17 -0.46 -7.31
CA PRO A 46 -1.74 -0.22 -7.29
C PRO A 46 -1.40 1.22 -7.66
N LEU A 47 -0.42 1.81 -6.98
CA LEU A 47 0.06 3.16 -7.29
C LEU A 47 0.61 3.26 -8.71
N LYS A 48 1.17 2.15 -9.23
CA LYS A 48 1.65 2.08 -10.61
C LYS A 48 0.54 2.44 -11.60
N ASP A 49 -0.62 1.80 -11.46
CA ASP A 49 -1.76 1.99 -12.37
C ASP A 49 -2.27 3.44 -12.31
N LEU A 50 -2.26 4.06 -11.13
CA LEU A 50 -2.57 5.48 -10.92
C LEU A 50 -1.60 6.42 -11.65
N ILE A 51 -0.31 6.11 -11.56
CA ILE A 51 0.73 6.90 -12.20
C ILE A 51 0.66 6.73 -13.72
N GLU A 52 0.48 5.51 -14.21
CA GLU A 52 0.35 5.22 -15.65
C GLU A 52 -0.88 5.91 -16.27
N GLU A 53 -1.99 6.04 -15.54
CA GLU A 53 -3.15 6.81 -15.99
C GLU A 53 -2.87 8.30 -16.20
N SER A 54 -1.85 8.86 -15.53
CA SER A 54 -1.49 10.28 -15.65
C SER A 54 -0.62 10.62 -16.86
N TYR A 55 -0.05 9.61 -17.53
CA TYR A 55 0.87 9.78 -18.66
C TYR A 55 0.14 9.75 -20.01
N ASP A 56 0.66 10.48 -20.99
CA ASP A 56 0.22 10.30 -22.39
C ASP A 56 0.88 9.05 -23.00
N ASN A 57 0.30 8.55 -24.08
CA ASN A 57 0.68 7.32 -24.77
C ASN A 57 2.16 7.28 -25.17
N ASN A 58 2.74 8.44 -25.53
CA ASN A 58 4.16 8.54 -25.87
C ASN A 58 5.07 8.30 -24.65
N GLU A 59 4.68 8.81 -23.48
CA GLU A 59 5.44 8.68 -22.23
C GLU A 59 5.33 7.25 -21.68
N LEU A 60 4.15 6.63 -21.79
CA LEU A 60 3.92 5.23 -21.43
C LEU A 60 4.82 4.26 -22.19
N ASN A 61 5.00 4.48 -23.50
CA ASN A 61 5.87 3.66 -24.34
C ASN A 61 7.34 3.71 -23.88
N ILE A 62 7.79 4.86 -23.36
CA ILE A 62 9.16 5.00 -22.83
C ILE A 62 9.29 4.23 -21.53
N ILE A 63 8.35 4.38 -20.59
CA ILE A 63 8.41 3.76 -19.25
C ILE A 63 8.31 2.23 -19.34
N THR A 64 7.42 1.71 -20.19
CA THR A 64 7.23 0.26 -20.37
C THR A 64 8.42 -0.40 -21.05
N SER A 65 9.15 0.32 -21.93
CA SER A 65 10.34 -0.19 -22.61
C SER A 65 11.55 -0.40 -21.68
N GLN A 66 11.64 0.33 -20.55
CA GLN A 66 12.79 0.27 -19.64
C GLN A 66 12.61 -0.69 -18.45
N GLY A 67 11.41 -1.24 -18.26
CA GLY A 67 11.01 -1.89 -17.00
C GLY A 67 10.90 -3.41 -16.99
N GLN A 68 11.38 -4.15 -17.99
CA GLN A 68 11.34 -5.63 -17.98
C GLN A 68 12.40 -6.22 -17.03
N HIS A 69 12.28 -5.98 -15.72
CA HIS A 69 12.94 -6.80 -14.72
C HIS A 69 12.09 -8.06 -14.48
N SER A 70 12.65 -9.23 -14.77
CA SER A 70 11.96 -10.52 -14.61
C SER A 70 11.52 -10.71 -13.15
N ARG A 71 10.21 -10.86 -12.92
CA ARG A 71 9.65 -11.19 -11.60
C ARG A 71 10.02 -12.64 -11.30
N LYS A 72 11.06 -12.87 -10.49
CA LYS A 72 11.38 -14.23 -10.02
C LYS A 72 10.33 -14.65 -9.00
N PHE A 73 9.57 -15.68 -9.36
CA PHE A 73 8.70 -16.41 -8.44
C PHE A 73 9.54 -17.36 -7.57
#